data_AF-A0A0N0ZNG9-F1
#
_entry.id   AF-A0A0N0ZNG9-F1
#
_cell.length_a   1.000
_cell.length_b   1.000
_cell.length_c   1.000
_cell.angle_alpha   90.00
_cell.angle_beta   90.00
_cell.angle_gamma   90.00
#
_symmetry.space_group_name_H-M   'P 1'
#
loop_
_entity.id
_entity.type
_entity.pdbx_description
1 polymer ?
#
loop_
_entity_poly.entity_id
_entity_poly.type
_entity_poly.pdbx_seq_one_letter_code
_entity_poly.pdbx_strand_id
1 'polypeptide(L)'
;MKRLLPALLFLGLLALGQSPGAKLYSANCQSCHQATGQGVPGAFPPLTHLDKVVQAKGGREYLIRVVLYGLQGSLTVEGKTYNGVMPPFRQLKDQEVADLLNHILTTFAKSKAKPISAEEVKAQRAKALSPQEVLKSRPPVK
;
A
#
# COMPACT_ATOMS: atom_id res chain seq x y z
N MET A 1 -24.20 36.29 -46.52
CA MET A 1 -24.79 34.96 -46.23
C MET A 1 -23.93 34.27 -45.18
N LYS A 2 -24.30 34.36 -43.90
CA LYS A 2 -23.55 33.84 -42.75
C LYS A 2 -23.77 32.33 -42.64
N ARG A 3 -22.75 31.51 -42.90
CA ARG A 3 -22.80 30.07 -42.60
C ARG A 3 -22.39 29.88 -41.15
N LEU A 4 -23.37 29.62 -40.29
CA LEU A 4 -23.16 29.15 -38.92
C LEU A 4 -22.62 27.72 -38.98
N LEU A 5 -21.37 27.52 -38.58
CA LEU A 5 -20.83 26.18 -38.29
C LEU A 5 -21.36 25.74 -36.91
N PRO A 6 -21.83 24.49 -36.74
CA PRO A 6 -22.24 24.00 -35.45
C PRO A 6 -21.00 23.74 -34.59
N ALA A 7 -20.93 24.39 -33.42
CA ALA A 7 -19.97 24.08 -32.39
C ALA A 7 -20.29 22.68 -31.83
N LEU A 8 -19.57 21.66 -32.28
CA LEU A 8 -19.51 20.36 -31.61
C LEU A 8 -18.83 20.54 -30.25
N LEU A 9 -19.66 20.73 -29.22
CA LEU A 9 -19.27 20.57 -27.82
C LEU A 9 -18.89 19.10 -27.59
N PHE A 10 -17.61 18.78 -27.72
CA PHE A 10 -17.05 17.58 -27.11
C PHE A 10 -17.07 17.76 -25.59
N LEU A 11 -18.16 17.33 -24.96
CA LEU A 11 -18.18 17.06 -23.52
C LEU A 11 -17.20 15.89 -23.28
N GLY A 12 -15.96 16.22 -22.93
CA GLY A 12 -14.98 15.23 -22.52
C GLY A 12 -15.49 14.51 -21.27
N LEU A 13 -15.92 13.26 -21.42
CA LEU A 13 -16.04 12.33 -20.30
C LEU A 13 -14.63 12.19 -19.70
N LEU A 14 -14.38 12.85 -18.58
CA LEU A 14 -13.28 12.51 -17.70
C LEU A 14 -13.54 11.08 -17.23
N ALA A 15 -12.88 10.12 -17.87
CA ALA A 15 -12.84 8.76 -17.39
C ALA A 15 -12.25 8.79 -15.98
N LEU A 16 -13.09 8.56 -14.97
CA LEU A 16 -12.71 8.38 -13.57
C LEU A 16 -12.01 7.02 -13.42
N GLY A 17 -10.86 6.86 -14.07
CA GLY A 17 -10.05 5.65 -13.97
C GLY A 17 -9.43 5.54 -12.58
N GLN A 18 -9.60 4.39 -11.92
CA GLN A 18 -8.87 4.08 -10.70
C GLN A 18 -7.36 4.15 -10.95
N SER A 19 -6.61 4.72 -9.99
CA SER A 19 -5.16 4.78 -10.06
C SER A 19 -4.56 3.36 -10.12
N PRO A 20 -3.35 3.18 -10.70
CA PRO A 20 -2.68 1.88 -10.74
C PRO A 20 -2.60 1.21 -9.36
N GLY A 21 -2.22 1.97 -8.33
CA GLY A 21 -2.17 1.48 -6.94
C GLY A 21 -3.53 1.03 -6.38
N ALA A 22 -4.63 1.73 -6.73
CA ALA A 22 -5.97 1.34 -6.31
C ALA A 22 -6.42 0.02 -6.95
N LYS A 23 -6.09 -0.20 -8.23
CA LYS A 23 -6.36 -1.47 -8.93
C LYS A 23 -5.58 -2.62 -8.30
N LEU A 24 -4.30 -2.40 -7.98
CA LEU A 24 -3.47 -3.38 -7.29
C LEU A 24 -4.01 -3.72 -5.90
N TYR A 25 -4.46 -2.72 -5.14
CA TYR A 25 -5.05 -2.94 -3.82
C TYR A 25 -6.32 -3.79 -3.88
N SER A 26 -7.24 -3.45 -4.79
CA SER A 26 -8.48 -4.20 -5.01
C SER A 26 -8.20 -5.67 -5.35
N ALA A 27 -7.23 -5.92 -6.22
CA ALA A 27 -6.91 -7.27 -6.68
C ALA A 27 -6.16 -8.12 -5.64
N ASN A 28 -5.33 -7.52 -4.78
CA ASN A 28 -4.36 -8.25 -3.97
C ASN A 28 -4.56 -8.14 -2.45
N CYS A 29 -5.15 -7.04 -1.98
CA CYS A 29 -5.10 -6.67 -0.56
C CYS A 29 -6.49 -6.54 0.06
N GLN A 30 -7.48 -6.13 -0.73
CA GLN A 30 -8.82 -5.76 -0.27
C GLN A 30 -9.57 -6.92 0.41
N SER A 31 -9.38 -8.17 -0.03
CA SER A 31 -10.06 -9.33 0.56
C SER A 31 -9.75 -9.51 2.06
N CYS A 32 -8.55 -9.11 2.50
CA CYS A 32 -8.11 -9.20 3.88
C CYS A 32 -8.23 -7.85 4.60
N HIS A 33 -7.64 -6.79 4.02
CA HIS A 33 -7.58 -5.47 4.65
C HIS A 33 -8.85 -4.63 4.46
N GLN A 34 -9.85 -5.17 3.78
CA GLN A 34 -11.16 -4.57 3.49
C GLN A 34 -11.09 -3.36 2.55
N ALA A 35 -12.21 -3.02 1.93
CA ALA A 35 -12.29 -1.87 1.00
C ALA A 35 -11.94 -0.53 1.69
N THR A 36 -12.17 -0.44 3.00
CA THR A 36 -11.90 0.76 3.80
C THR A 36 -10.50 0.77 4.42
N GLY A 37 -9.70 -0.28 4.25
CA GLY A 37 -8.39 -0.43 4.90
C GLY A 37 -8.47 -0.65 6.42
N GLN A 38 -9.67 -0.86 6.99
CA GLN A 38 -9.86 -1.07 8.44
C GLN A 38 -9.51 -2.49 8.90
N GLY A 39 -9.29 -3.42 7.96
CA GLY A 39 -9.05 -4.82 8.28
C GLY A 39 -10.23 -5.45 9.03
N VAL A 40 -9.94 -6.51 9.78
CA VAL A 40 -10.89 -7.24 10.60
C VAL A 40 -10.23 -7.46 11.96
N PRO A 41 -10.76 -6.87 13.06
CA PRO A 41 -10.19 -7.02 14.39
C PRO A 41 -9.88 -8.49 14.76
N GLY A 42 -8.65 -8.76 15.19
CA GLY A 42 -8.19 -10.11 15.56
C GLY A 42 -7.77 -11.00 14.39
N ALA A 43 -8.08 -10.64 13.13
CA ALA A 43 -7.72 -11.42 11.94
C ALA A 43 -6.78 -10.66 11.00
N PHE A 44 -7.15 -9.45 10.57
CA PHE A 44 -6.38 -8.64 9.62
C PHE A 44 -6.17 -7.22 10.17
N PRO A 45 -4.92 -6.74 10.31
CA PRO A 45 -4.67 -5.44 10.90
C PRO A 45 -5.16 -4.29 10.01
N PRO A 46 -5.59 -3.16 10.61
CA PRO A 46 -5.93 -1.96 9.86
C PRO A 46 -4.69 -1.35 9.22
N LEU A 47 -4.85 -0.73 8.05
CA LEU A 47 -3.80 0.00 7.33
C LEU A 47 -3.81 1.50 7.66
N THR A 48 -4.81 1.98 8.41
CA THR A 48 -4.98 3.39 8.79
C THR A 48 -3.89 3.93 9.71
N HIS A 49 -3.23 3.06 10.47
CA HIS A 49 -2.17 3.43 11.42
C HIS A 49 -0.80 3.69 10.77
N LEU A 50 -0.66 3.42 9.46
CA LEU A 50 0.65 3.33 8.81
C LEU A 50 1.38 4.66 8.65
N ASP A 51 0.75 5.81 8.88
CA ASP A 51 1.41 7.11 8.85
C ASP A 51 2.56 7.18 9.87
N LYS A 52 2.32 6.68 11.10
CA LYS A 52 3.37 6.60 12.12
C LYS A 52 4.49 5.63 11.72
N VAL A 53 4.14 4.54 11.03
CA VAL A 53 5.10 3.52 10.61
C VAL A 53 5.99 4.07 9.51
N VAL A 54 5.44 4.66 8.45
CA VAL A 54 6.24 5.15 7.31
C VAL A 54 7.17 6.30 7.70
N GLN A 55 6.80 7.10 8.70
CA GLN A 55 7.63 8.21 9.19
C GLN A 55 8.72 7.77 10.18
N ALA A 56 8.61 6.59 10.78
CA ALA A 56 9.63 6.07 11.68
C ALA A 56 10.92 5.69 10.94
N LYS A 57 12.06 5.79 11.63
CA LYS A 57 13.36 5.34 11.09
C LYS A 57 13.29 3.87 10.70
N GLY A 58 13.58 3.55 9.43
CA GLY A 58 13.49 2.20 8.87
C GLY A 58 12.07 1.77 8.46
N GLY A 59 11.07 2.64 8.64
CA GLY A 59 9.68 2.31 8.42
C GLY A 59 9.29 2.16 6.96
N ARG A 60 9.87 2.97 6.07
CA ARG A 60 9.66 2.86 4.62
C ARG A 60 10.15 1.51 4.11
N GLU A 61 11.35 1.13 4.51
CA GLU A 61 11.96 -0.15 4.17
C GLU A 61 11.15 -1.32 4.73
N TYR A 62 10.68 -1.21 5.98
CA TYR A 62 9.79 -2.21 6.58
C TYR A 62 8.52 -2.41 5.74
N LEU A 63 7.80 -1.35 5.35
CA LEU A 63 6.57 -1.48 4.57
C LEU A 63 6.80 -2.12 3.20
N ILE A 64 7.90 -1.76 2.53
CA ILE A 64 8.32 -2.39 1.28
C ILE A 64 8.57 -3.89 1.49
N ARG A 65 9.29 -4.26 2.56
CA ARG A 65 9.58 -5.66 2.88
C ARG A 65 8.35 -6.46 3.23
N VAL A 66 7.36 -5.87 3.90
CA VAL A 66 6.07 -6.53 4.18
C VAL A 66 5.38 -6.95 2.88
N VAL A 67 5.35 -6.08 1.86
CA VAL A 67 4.77 -6.43 0.57
C VAL A 67 5.62 -7.47 -0.16
N LEU A 68 6.95 -7.30 -0.18
CA LEU A 68 7.83 -8.19 -0.92
C LEU A 68 7.99 -9.57 -0.29
N TYR A 69 8.06 -9.69 1.03
CA TYR A 69 8.45 -10.92 1.71
C TYR A 69 7.35 -11.48 2.62
N GLY A 70 6.23 -10.78 2.74
CA GLY A 70 5.16 -11.15 3.65
C GLY A 70 5.51 -10.83 5.10
N LEU A 71 4.65 -11.31 6.00
CA LEU A 71 4.78 -11.10 7.43
C LEU A 71 4.18 -12.29 8.18
N GLN A 72 4.87 -12.82 9.19
CA GLN A 72 4.34 -13.93 9.98
C GLN A 72 4.71 -13.77 11.46
N GLY A 73 3.72 -14.02 12.32
CA GLY A 73 3.87 -14.05 13.77
C GLY A 73 2.98 -13.04 14.48
N SER A 74 3.20 -12.92 15.80
CA SER A 74 2.41 -12.03 16.66
C SER A 74 2.78 -10.57 16.43
N LEU A 75 1.78 -9.75 16.12
CA LEU A 75 1.89 -8.32 15.85
C LEU A 75 0.80 -7.59 16.62
N THR A 76 1.18 -6.57 17.41
CA THR A 76 0.21 -5.67 18.04
C THR A 76 0.06 -4.38 17.23
N VAL A 77 -1.16 -4.06 16.83
CA VAL A 77 -1.55 -2.81 16.17
C VAL A 77 -2.70 -2.20 16.96
N GLU A 78 -2.52 -0.97 17.45
CA GLU A 78 -3.56 -0.20 18.16
C GLU A 78 -4.20 -1.00 19.32
N GLY A 79 -3.37 -1.70 20.10
CA GLY A 79 -3.81 -2.49 21.26
C GLY A 79 -4.43 -3.85 20.93
N LYS A 80 -4.55 -4.22 19.65
CA LYS A 80 -5.05 -5.54 19.23
C LYS A 80 -3.92 -6.42 18.71
N THR A 81 -3.92 -7.67 19.14
CA THR A 81 -2.94 -8.67 18.70
C THR A 81 -3.47 -9.42 17.48
N TYR A 82 -2.62 -9.55 16.46
CA TYR A 82 -2.84 -10.32 15.25
C TYR A 82 -1.75 -11.39 15.18
N ASN A 83 -2.13 -12.64 15.00
CA ASN A 83 -1.17 -13.73 14.84
C ASN A 83 -1.55 -14.55 13.61
N GLY A 84 -0.98 -14.16 12.47
CA GLY A 84 -1.35 -14.72 11.18
C GLY A 84 -0.19 -14.70 10.19
N VAL A 85 -0.51 -14.97 8.93
CA VAL A 85 0.42 -14.98 7.81
C VAL A 85 -0.10 -14.03 6.74
N MET A 86 0.70 -13.02 6.40
CA MET A 86 0.53 -12.22 5.20
C MET A 86 1.46 -12.81 4.11
N PRO A 87 0.92 -13.31 2.99
CA PRO A 87 1.74 -13.87 1.92
C PRO A 87 2.60 -12.79 1.23
N PRO A 88 3.73 -13.16 0.64
CA PRO A 88 4.56 -12.25 -0.15
C PRO A 88 3.93 -11.94 -1.51
N PHE A 89 4.22 -10.75 -2.04
CA PHE A 89 3.78 -10.28 -3.36
C PHE A 89 4.96 -10.00 -4.30
N ARG A 90 5.98 -10.87 -4.33
CA ARG A 90 7.20 -10.70 -5.15
C ARG A 90 6.96 -10.67 -6.65
N GLN A 91 5.84 -11.22 -7.11
CA GLN A 91 5.42 -11.19 -8.51
C GLN A 91 5.15 -9.77 -9.01
N LEU A 92 4.84 -8.83 -8.12
CA LEU A 92 4.67 -7.42 -8.47
C LEU A 92 6.03 -6.80 -8.81
N LYS A 93 6.05 -5.99 -9.87
CA LYS A 93 7.20 -5.17 -10.29
C LYS A 93 7.47 -4.06 -9.27
N ASP A 94 8.66 -3.48 -9.33
CA ASP A 94 9.08 -2.44 -8.39
C ASP A 94 8.15 -1.22 -8.40
N GLN A 95 7.75 -0.77 -9.60
CA GLN A 95 6.80 0.32 -9.74
C GLN A 95 5.41 -0.04 -9.19
N GLU A 96 4.95 -1.27 -9.38
CA GLU A 96 3.64 -1.72 -8.89
C GLU A 96 3.61 -1.74 -7.35
N VAL A 97 4.67 -2.22 -6.70
CA VAL A 97 4.78 -2.17 -5.24
C VAL A 97 4.81 -0.73 -4.74
N ALA A 98 5.53 0.17 -5.43
CA ALA A 98 5.58 1.58 -5.08
C ALA A 98 4.19 2.25 -5.20
N ASP A 99 3.50 2.04 -6.32
CA ASP A 99 2.15 2.56 -6.57
C ASP A 99 1.14 2.01 -5.55
N LEU A 100 1.21 0.72 -5.23
CA LEU A 100 0.36 0.07 -4.23
C LEU A 100 0.56 0.68 -2.84
N LEU A 101 1.81 0.79 -2.37
CA LEU A 101 2.10 1.37 -1.06
C LEU A 101 1.72 2.85 -1.00
N ASN A 102 1.97 3.62 -2.06
CA ASN A 102 1.56 5.02 -2.12
C ASN A 102 0.04 5.16 -2.06
N HIS A 103 -0.72 4.28 -2.73
CA HIS A 103 -2.18 4.26 -2.61
C HIS A 103 -2.62 3.97 -1.18
N ILE A 104 -2.05 2.96 -0.52
CA ILE A 104 -2.38 2.61 0.88
C ILE A 104 -2.09 3.79 1.82
N LEU A 105 -0.90 4.38 1.70
CA LEU A 105 -0.45 5.48 2.56
C LEU A 105 -1.29 6.73 2.39
N THR A 106 -1.66 7.08 1.15
CA THR A 106 -2.48 8.28 0.87
C THR A 106 -3.95 8.07 1.21
N THR A 107 -4.51 6.90 0.88
CA THR A 107 -5.96 6.65 0.96
C THR A 107 -6.40 6.26 2.36
N PHE A 108 -5.68 5.33 3.01
CA PHE A 108 -6.10 4.79 4.30
C PHE A 108 -5.36 5.45 5.45
N ALA A 109 -4.04 5.58 5.34
CA ALA A 109 -3.23 6.19 6.40
C ALA A 109 -3.25 7.73 6.37
N LYS A 110 -3.74 8.34 5.28
CA LYS A 110 -3.75 9.80 5.06
C LYS A 110 -2.38 10.45 5.31
N SER A 111 -1.32 9.69 4.98
CA SER A 111 0.05 10.08 5.27
C SER A 111 0.50 11.22 4.36
N LYS A 112 1.35 12.09 4.92
CA LYS A 112 2.05 13.16 4.19
C LYS A 112 3.52 12.82 3.93
N ALA A 113 3.93 11.58 4.18
CA ALA A 113 5.29 11.14 3.89
C ALA A 113 5.60 11.27 2.39
N LYS A 114 6.90 11.44 2.09
CA LYS A 114 7.38 11.41 0.70
C LYS A 114 6.90 10.11 0.02
N PRO A 115 6.45 10.13 -1.25
CA PRO A 115 6.09 8.91 -1.96
C PRO A 115 7.24 7.89 -1.97
N ILE A 116 6.92 6.61 -1.84
CA ILE A 116 7.85 5.50 -2.04
C ILE A 116 8.17 5.38 -3.53
N SER A 117 9.45 5.28 -3.87
CA SER A 117 9.92 5.16 -5.25
C SER A 117 10.21 3.70 -5.64
N ALA A 118 10.21 3.42 -6.94
CA ALA A 118 10.58 2.10 -7.45
C ALA A 118 12.04 1.72 -7.11
N GLU A 119 12.94 2.69 -7.02
CA GLU A 119 14.34 2.49 -6.63
C GLU A 119 14.45 2.03 -5.17
N GLU A 120 13.65 2.60 -4.27
CA GLU A 120 13.56 2.13 -2.88
C GLU A 120 13.08 0.68 -2.83
N VAL A 121 12.09 0.33 -3.64
CA VAL A 121 11.59 -1.05 -3.75
C VAL A 121 12.69 -1.98 -4.28
N LYS A 122 13.36 -1.60 -5.36
CA LYS A 122 14.46 -2.36 -5.96
C LYS A 122 15.58 -2.63 -4.96
N ALA A 123 15.95 -1.62 -4.16
CA ALA A 123 16.97 -1.75 -3.12
C ALA A 123 16.58 -2.78 -2.05
N GLN A 124 15.30 -2.84 -1.65
CA GLN A 124 14.83 -3.86 -0.71
C GLN A 124 14.62 -5.23 -1.37
N ARG A 125 14.31 -5.30 -2.67
CA ARG A 125 14.15 -6.56 -3.42
C ARG A 125 15.45 -7.37 -3.49
N ALA A 126 16.59 -6.69 -3.48
CA ALA A 126 17.92 -7.32 -3.47
C ALA A 126 18.26 -8.01 -2.13
N LYS A 127 17.40 -7.91 -1.11
CA LYS A 127 17.56 -8.60 0.17
C LYS A 127 16.89 -9.99 0.12
N ALA A 128 17.40 -10.95 0.87
CA ALA A 128 16.70 -12.20 1.12
C ALA A 128 16.24 -12.19 2.59
N LEU A 129 14.93 -12.08 2.81
CA LEU A 129 14.33 -12.02 4.15
C LEU A 129 13.18 -13.02 4.24
N SER A 130 13.09 -13.69 5.39
CA SER A 130 11.93 -14.46 5.82
C SER A 130 10.83 -13.54 6.39
N PRO A 131 9.55 -13.97 6.38
CA PRO A 131 8.45 -13.22 6.99
C PRO A 131 8.69 -12.85 8.47
N GLN A 132 9.42 -13.68 9.23
CA GLN A 132 9.77 -13.44 10.62
C GLN A 132 10.84 -12.35 10.77
N GLU A 133 11.82 -12.30 9.86
CA GLU A 133 12.82 -11.23 9.83
C GLU A 133 12.19 -9.88 9.47
N VAL A 134 11.19 -9.89 8.57
CA VAL A 134 10.39 -8.69 8.30
C VAL A 134 9.70 -8.22 9.58
N LEU A 135 9.03 -9.12 10.31
CA LEU A 135 8.37 -8.77 11.57
C LEU A 135 9.33 -8.16 12.59
N LYS A 136 10.51 -8.76 12.75
CA LYS A 136 11.57 -8.23 13.64
C LYS A 136 12.08 -6.85 13.22
N SER A 137 11.98 -6.50 11.93
CA SER A 137 12.39 -5.20 11.41
C SER A 137 11.34 -4.10 11.56
N ARG A 138 10.16 -4.40 12.12
CA ARG A 138 9.11 -3.41 12.36
C ARG A 138 9.64 -2.30 13.28
N PRO A 139 9.57 -1.02 12.89
CA PRO A 139 10.02 0.06 13.75
C PRO A 139 9.13 0.16 15.01
N PRO A 140 9.71 0.54 16.16
CA PRO A 140 8.92 0.83 17.34
C PRO A 140 8.10 2.11 17.08
N VAL A 141 6.78 1.95 17.00
CA VAL A 141 5.83 3.06 16.86
C VAL A 141 4.91 3.07 18.08
N LYS A 142 4.75 4.26 18.69
CA LYS A 142 3.82 4.49 19.80
C LYS A 142 2.40 4.73 19.31
#